data_AF-A0A8T4XRE1-F1
#
_entry.id   AF-A0A8T4XRE1-F1
#
_cell.length_a   1.000
_cell.length_b   1.000
_cell.length_c   1.000
_cell.angle_alpha   90.00
_cell.angle_beta   90.00
_cell.angle_gamma   90.00
#
_symmetry.space_group_name_H-M   'P 1'
#
loop_
_entity.id
_entity.type
_entity.pdbx_description
1 polymer ?
#
loop_
_entity_poly.entity_id
_entity_poly.type
_entity_poly.pdbx_seq_one_letter_code
_entity_poly.pdbx_strand_id
1 'polypeptide(L)'
;MKFPVKEMLKLIEFHSSSPSYEGILRQALGRFTEVTKSLFSRDVADLLWLDYGLHTLYTISPYGMKILEGRLGAIYSDCLEFGLTSNYLKRLEVRPVKEAIPKIEEVESISMDAIRLSKEIGNEVGIEIRYMDRSLQFQEI
;
A
#
# COMPACT_ATOMS: atom_id res chain seq x y z
N MET A 1 4.52 9.65 1.31
CA MET A 1 3.25 10.07 0.71
C MET A 1 2.14 9.41 1.52
N LYS A 2 1.18 10.17 2.08
CA LYS A 2 0.07 9.57 2.84
C LYS A 2 -0.85 8.86 1.85
N PHE A 3 -1.09 7.59 2.08
CA PHE A 3 -2.03 6.80 1.29
C PHE A 3 -3.42 7.45 1.39
N PRO A 4 -4.14 7.67 0.28
CA PRO A 4 -5.48 8.26 0.31
C PRO A 4 -6.54 7.31 0.88
N VAL A 5 -6.14 6.16 1.45
CA VAL A 5 -7.01 5.19 2.14
C VAL A 5 -7.92 5.86 3.16
N LYS A 6 -7.37 6.71 4.05
CA LYS A 6 -8.17 7.40 5.08
C LYS A 6 -9.15 8.41 4.47
N GLU A 7 -8.78 9.04 3.37
CA GLU A 7 -9.64 9.99 2.66
C GLU A 7 -10.76 9.24 1.91
N MET A 8 -10.45 8.07 1.35
CA MET A 8 -11.40 7.21 0.67
C MET A 8 -12.45 6.64 1.63
N LEU A 9 -12.02 6.18 2.82
CA LEU A 9 -12.93 5.73 3.87
C LEU A 9 -13.86 6.86 4.34
N LYS A 10 -13.32 8.06 4.57
CA LYS A 10 -14.13 9.24 4.90
C LYS A 10 -15.14 9.57 3.80
N LEU A 11 -14.73 9.51 2.54
CA LEU A 11 -15.59 9.84 1.40
C LEU A 11 -16.74 8.83 1.27
N ILE A 12 -16.53 7.58 1.67
CA ILE A 12 -17.57 6.54 1.67
C ILE A 12 -18.52 6.69 2.85
N GLU A 13 -17.99 6.93 4.05
CA GLU A 13 -18.79 7.15 5.26
C GLU A 13 -19.70 8.38 5.13
N PHE A 14 -19.20 9.45 4.51
CA PHE A 14 -19.93 10.71 4.40
C PHE A 14 -21.06 10.67 3.35
N HIS A 15 -21.04 9.72 2.42
CA HIS A 15 -21.84 9.83 1.19
C HIS A 15 -22.66 8.59 0.81
N SER A 16 -22.92 7.69 1.77
CA SER A 16 -23.64 6.42 1.54
C SER A 16 -25.14 6.57 1.25
N SER A 17 -25.70 7.79 1.28
CA SER A 17 -27.16 8.01 1.34
C SER A 17 -27.77 8.76 0.14
N SER A 18 -26.98 9.18 -0.86
CA SER A 18 -27.51 10.03 -1.95
C SER A 18 -27.16 9.52 -3.37
N PRO A 19 -28.17 9.33 -4.25
CA PRO A 19 -27.96 8.91 -5.65
C PRO A 19 -27.08 9.85 -6.47
N SER A 20 -27.02 11.15 -6.12
CA SER A 20 -26.16 12.12 -6.80
C SER A 20 -24.66 11.89 -6.60
N TYR A 21 -24.29 10.98 -5.68
CA TYR A 21 -22.89 10.72 -5.31
C TYR A 21 -22.29 9.47 -5.97
N GLU A 22 -23.08 8.64 -6.67
CA GLU A 22 -22.54 7.45 -7.35
C GLU A 22 -21.45 7.80 -8.37
N GLY A 23 -21.63 8.90 -9.11
CA GLY A 23 -20.64 9.37 -10.09
C GLY A 23 -19.33 9.84 -9.44
N ILE A 24 -19.43 10.57 -8.32
CA ILE A 24 -18.27 11.05 -7.55
C ILE A 24 -17.51 9.86 -6.95
N LEU A 25 -18.24 8.93 -6.34
CA LEU A 25 -17.64 7.73 -5.74
C LEU A 25 -16.96 6.86 -6.80
N ARG A 26 -17.58 6.67 -7.97
CA ARG A 26 -16.98 5.97 -9.11
C ARG A 26 -15.66 6.63 -9.56
N GLN A 27 -15.65 7.96 -9.68
CA GLN A 27 -14.44 8.69 -10.08
C GLN A 27 -13.34 8.58 -9.01
N ALA A 28 -13.72 8.69 -7.74
CA ALA A 28 -12.80 8.55 -6.61
C ALA A 28 -12.19 7.13 -6.56
N LEU A 29 -13.01 6.08 -6.67
CA LEU A 29 -12.55 4.68 -6.74
C LEU A 29 -11.62 4.44 -7.94
N GLY A 30 -11.97 4.99 -9.11
CA GLY A 30 -11.14 4.91 -10.31
C GLY A 30 -9.75 5.49 -10.06
N ARG A 31 -9.67 6.75 -9.59
CA ARG A 31 -8.41 7.41 -9.27
C ARG A 31 -7.64 6.69 -8.17
N PHE A 32 -8.32 6.22 -7.13
CA PHE A 32 -7.73 5.46 -6.04
C PHE A 32 -7.03 4.21 -6.58
N THR A 33 -7.73 3.37 -7.34
CA THR A 33 -7.16 2.14 -7.90
C THR A 33 -5.98 2.42 -8.86
N GLU A 34 -6.08 3.42 -9.74
CA GLU A 34 -5.01 3.76 -10.68
C GLU A 34 -3.74 4.29 -10.00
N VAL A 35 -3.91 5.24 -9.07
CA VAL A 35 -2.80 5.82 -8.32
C VAL A 35 -2.13 4.75 -7.47
N THR A 36 -2.92 3.94 -6.76
CA THR A 36 -2.36 2.88 -5.93
C THR A 36 -1.66 1.81 -6.74
N LYS A 37 -2.21 1.40 -7.88
CA LYS A 37 -1.56 0.47 -8.81
C LYS A 37 -0.17 0.97 -9.19
N SER A 38 -0.08 2.23 -9.63
CA SER A 38 1.17 2.84 -10.05
C SER A 38 2.22 2.88 -8.93
N LEU A 39 1.80 3.23 -7.72
CA LEU A 39 2.68 3.26 -6.55
C LEU A 39 3.22 1.86 -6.21
N PHE A 40 2.35 0.86 -6.09
CA PHE A 40 2.79 -0.50 -5.76
C PHE A 40 3.61 -1.15 -6.86
N SER A 41 3.28 -0.91 -8.14
CA SER A 41 4.12 -1.40 -9.24
C SER A 41 5.53 -0.81 -9.19
N ARG A 42 5.65 0.47 -8.80
CA ARG A 42 6.94 1.10 -8.57
C ARG A 42 7.67 0.50 -7.37
N ASP A 43 6.97 0.28 -6.25
CA ASP A 43 7.55 -0.34 -5.06
C ASP A 43 8.10 -1.74 -5.38
N VAL A 44 7.35 -2.55 -6.13
CA VAL A 44 7.82 -3.87 -6.62
C VAL A 44 9.08 -3.73 -7.46
N ALA A 45 9.10 -2.79 -8.42
CA ALA A 45 10.27 -2.58 -9.26
C ALA A 45 11.49 -2.17 -8.42
N ASP A 46 11.34 -1.21 -7.52
CA ASP A 46 12.40 -0.72 -6.63
C ASP A 46 12.92 -1.84 -5.72
N LEU A 47 12.05 -2.72 -5.23
CA LEU A 47 12.41 -3.89 -4.42
C LEU A 47 13.20 -4.93 -5.23
N LEU A 48 12.80 -5.24 -6.47
CA LEU A 48 13.54 -6.16 -7.33
C LEU A 48 14.95 -5.64 -7.67
N TRP A 49 15.09 -4.33 -7.90
CA TRP A 49 16.40 -3.69 -8.10
C TRP A 49 17.29 -3.79 -6.86
N LEU A 50 16.69 -3.58 -5.69
CA LEU A 50 17.37 -3.70 -4.41
C LEU A 50 17.85 -5.14 -4.17
N ASP A 51 16.98 -6.12 -4.36
CA ASP A 51 17.26 -7.55 -4.23
C ASP A 51 18.47 -7.96 -5.09
N TYR A 52 18.45 -7.59 -6.37
CA TYR A 52 19.57 -7.81 -7.29
C TYR A 52 20.87 -7.15 -6.80
N GLY A 53 20.79 -5.92 -6.26
CA GLY A 53 21.94 -5.20 -5.71
C GLY A 53 22.56 -5.89 -4.50
N LEU A 54 21.75 -6.54 -3.66
CA LEU A 54 22.22 -7.27 -2.48
C LEU A 54 22.96 -8.55 -2.87
N HIS A 55 22.46 -9.27 -3.87
CA HIS A 55 23.12 -10.47 -4.38
C HIS A 55 24.43 -10.21 -5.15
N THR A 56 24.71 -8.96 -5.55
CA THR A 56 25.83 -8.63 -6.44
C THR A 56 27.05 -7.97 -5.77
N LEU A 57 27.20 -8.04 -4.44
CA LEU A 57 28.45 -7.80 -3.64
C LEU A 57 28.50 -6.53 -2.75
N TYR A 58 27.38 -5.87 -2.44
CA TYR A 58 27.42 -4.69 -1.54
C TYR A 58 27.14 -5.05 -0.08
N THR A 59 28.17 -4.92 0.78
CA THR A 59 27.95 -4.84 2.24
C THR A 59 27.23 -3.55 2.59
N ILE A 60 26.01 -3.67 3.13
CA ILE A 60 25.24 -2.54 3.62
C ILE A 60 25.88 -1.98 4.90
N SER A 61 26.05 -0.66 4.97
CA SER A 61 26.51 0.00 6.19
C SER A 61 25.44 -0.03 7.29
N PRO A 62 25.79 0.10 8.58
CA PRO A 62 24.79 0.14 9.66
C PRO A 62 23.72 1.23 9.46
N TYR A 63 24.10 2.38 8.90
CA TYR A 63 23.16 3.44 8.58
C TYR A 63 22.27 3.09 7.38
N GLY A 64 22.86 2.48 6.34
CA GLY A 64 22.11 1.92 5.22
C GLY A 64 21.09 0.88 5.65
N MET A 65 21.41 0.07 6.66
CA MET A 65 20.51 -0.94 7.21
C MET A 65 19.27 -0.31 7.84
N LYS A 66 19.43 0.79 8.59
CA LYS A 66 18.28 1.54 9.15
C LYS A 66 17.40 2.16 8.07
N ILE A 67 17.99 2.71 7.02
CA ILE A 67 17.23 3.26 5.88
C ILE A 67 16.46 2.13 5.18
N LEU A 68 17.11 0.99 5.01
CA LEU A 68 16.50 -0.18 4.38
C LEU A 68 15.32 -0.69 5.21
N GLU A 69 15.50 -0.87 6.52
CA GLU A 69 14.44 -1.27 7.45
C GLU A 69 13.24 -0.34 7.37
N GLY A 70 13.47 0.98 7.40
CA GLY A 70 12.41 1.98 7.27
C GLY A 70 11.66 1.88 5.94
N ARG A 71 12.39 1.66 4.82
CA ARG A 71 11.78 1.52 3.49
C ARG A 71 10.95 0.24 3.35
N LEU A 72 11.52 -0.91 3.73
CA LEU A 72 10.85 -2.20 3.65
C LEU A 72 9.59 -2.20 4.55
N GLY A 73 9.70 -1.71 5.78
CA GLY A 73 8.59 -1.56 6.71
C GLY A 73 7.52 -0.58 6.24
N ALA A 74 7.91 0.52 5.58
CA ALA A 74 6.97 1.47 5.00
C ALA A 74 6.13 0.84 3.89
N ILE A 75 6.75 0.16 2.92
CA ILE A 75 6.05 -0.52 1.82
C ILE A 75 5.12 -1.61 2.38
N TYR A 76 5.62 -2.41 3.33
CA TYR A 76 4.82 -3.45 3.98
C TYR A 76 3.57 -2.88 4.65
N SER A 77 3.72 -1.78 5.38
CA SER A 77 2.61 -1.15 6.11
C SER A 77 1.58 -0.53 5.17
N ASP A 78 2.02 0.15 4.09
CA ASP A 78 1.12 0.72 3.08
C ASP A 78 0.29 -0.39 2.39
N CYS A 79 0.91 -1.54 2.11
CA CYS A 79 0.24 -2.71 1.55
C CYS A 79 -0.80 -3.31 2.51
N LEU A 80 -0.47 -3.44 3.81
CA LEU A 80 -1.43 -3.91 4.81
C LEU A 80 -2.62 -2.96 4.97
N GLU A 81 -2.38 -1.65 5.01
CA GLU A 81 -3.45 -0.63 5.10
C GLU A 81 -4.36 -0.67 3.87
N PHE A 82 -3.78 -0.84 2.68
CA PHE A 82 -4.55 -1.05 1.46
C PHE A 82 -5.41 -2.32 1.57
N GLY A 83 -4.84 -3.45 1.99
CA GLY A 83 -5.58 -4.71 2.15
C GLY A 83 -6.73 -4.64 3.15
N LEU A 84 -6.58 -3.91 4.25
CA LEU A 84 -7.69 -3.66 5.19
C LEU A 84 -8.80 -2.82 4.53
N THR A 85 -8.40 -1.81 3.76
CA THR A 85 -9.31 -0.91 3.08
C THR A 85 -10.07 -1.60 1.97
N SER A 86 -9.38 -2.38 1.12
CA SER A 86 -9.99 -3.14 0.04
C SER A 86 -11.00 -4.15 0.58
N ASN A 87 -10.68 -4.82 1.68
CA ASN A 87 -11.60 -5.73 2.37
C ASN A 87 -12.84 -5.00 2.90
N TYR A 88 -12.69 -3.80 3.44
CA TYR A 88 -13.83 -2.96 3.83
C TYR A 88 -14.67 -2.57 2.61
N LEU A 89 -14.04 -2.07 1.53
CA LEU A 89 -14.70 -1.69 0.29
C LEU A 89 -15.53 -2.85 -0.27
N LYS A 90 -14.95 -4.04 -0.39
CA LYS A 90 -15.63 -5.23 -0.95
C LYS A 90 -16.88 -5.65 -0.17
N ARG A 91 -16.99 -5.29 1.12
CA ARG A 91 -18.18 -5.55 1.95
C ARG A 91 -19.30 -4.54 1.72
N LEU A 92 -19.02 -3.41 1.08
CA LEU A 92 -20.03 -2.39 0.78
C LEU A 92 -20.86 -2.84 -0.41
N GLU A 93 -22.19 -2.83 -0.24
CA GLU A 93 -23.11 -3.25 -1.30
C GLU A 93 -23.42 -2.13 -2.32
N VAL A 94 -22.58 -1.09 -2.37
CA VAL A 94 -22.76 0.09 -3.23
C VAL A 94 -22.28 -0.20 -4.65
N ARG A 95 -23.10 0.11 -5.66
CA ARG A 95 -22.85 -0.24 -7.07
C ARG A 95 -21.47 0.23 -7.60
N PRO A 96 -21.08 1.51 -7.46
CA PRO A 96 -19.73 1.96 -7.83
C PRO A 96 -18.59 1.12 -7.23
N VAL A 97 -18.77 0.62 -6.00
CA VAL A 97 -17.76 -0.21 -5.32
C VAL A 97 -17.72 -1.60 -5.95
N LYS A 98 -18.88 -2.24 -6.17
CA LYS A 98 -18.99 -3.54 -6.85
C LYS A 98 -18.30 -3.53 -8.23
N GLU A 99 -18.50 -2.46 -8.98
CA GLU A 99 -17.89 -2.29 -10.31
C GLU A 99 -16.38 -2.02 -10.24
N ALA A 100 -15.87 -1.53 -9.12
CA ALA A 100 -14.43 -1.32 -8.88
C ALA A 100 -13.70 -2.55 -8.35
N ILE A 101 -14.42 -3.60 -7.88
CA ILE A 101 -13.82 -4.81 -7.28
C ILE A 101 -12.71 -5.42 -8.16
N PRO A 102 -12.90 -5.64 -9.49
CA PRO A 102 -11.86 -6.26 -10.31
C PRO A 102 -10.55 -5.44 -10.33
N LYS A 103 -10.65 -4.11 -10.33
CA LYS A 103 -9.48 -3.23 -10.26
C LYS A 103 -8.83 -3.24 -8.87
N ILE A 104 -9.64 -3.33 -7.81
CA ILE A 104 -9.14 -3.46 -6.44
C ILE A 104 -8.36 -4.77 -6.30
N GLU A 105 -8.88 -5.88 -6.82
CA GLU A 105 -8.22 -7.20 -6.80
C GLU A 105 -6.91 -7.21 -7.59
N GLU A 106 -6.87 -6.52 -8.73
CA GLU A 106 -5.62 -6.35 -9.48
C GLU A 106 -4.54 -5.64 -8.63
N VAL A 107 -4.92 -4.58 -7.93
CA VAL A 107 -4.00 -3.83 -7.06
C VAL A 107 -3.59 -4.64 -5.83
N GLU A 108 -4.49 -5.46 -5.26
CA GLU A 108 -4.17 -6.38 -4.17
C GLU A 108 -3.11 -7.40 -4.59
N SER A 109 -3.18 -7.93 -5.82
CA SER A 109 -2.16 -8.87 -6.32
C SER A 109 -0.76 -8.22 -6.30
N ILE A 110 -0.64 -7.00 -6.79
CA ILE A 110 0.64 -6.26 -6.82
C ILE A 110 1.11 -5.93 -5.40
N SER A 111 0.17 -5.56 -4.51
CA SER A 111 0.45 -5.31 -3.10
C SER A 111 0.99 -6.55 -2.38
N MET A 112 0.47 -7.73 -2.70
CA MET A 112 0.96 -8.99 -2.14
C MET A 112 2.38 -9.33 -2.62
N ASP A 113 2.71 -9.03 -3.88
CA ASP A 113 4.08 -9.15 -4.38
C ASP A 113 5.05 -8.22 -3.65
N ALA A 114 4.64 -6.96 -3.42
CA ALA A 114 5.45 -6.00 -2.66
C ALA A 114 5.66 -6.45 -1.20
N ILE A 115 4.61 -6.98 -0.54
CA ILE A 115 4.72 -7.57 0.80
C ILE A 115 5.72 -8.72 0.81
N ARG A 116 5.60 -9.64 -0.16
CA ARG A 116 6.44 -10.84 -0.25
C ARG A 116 7.90 -10.44 -0.42
N LEU A 117 8.20 -9.60 -1.40
CA LEU A 117 9.56 -9.11 -1.67
C LEU A 117 10.14 -8.35 -0.48
N SER A 118 9.34 -7.47 0.15
CA SER A 118 9.80 -6.73 1.33
C SER A 118 10.24 -7.66 2.47
N LYS A 119 9.46 -8.72 2.73
CA LYS A 119 9.79 -9.76 3.73
C LYS A 119 10.98 -10.61 3.34
N GLU A 120 11.06 -11.05 2.09
CA GLU A 120 12.17 -11.86 1.58
C GLU A 120 13.50 -11.09 1.75
N ILE A 121 13.57 -9.87 1.21
CA ILE A 121 14.75 -9.02 1.32
C ILE A 121 15.09 -8.75 2.78
N GLY A 122 14.10 -8.42 3.61
CA GLY A 122 14.30 -8.20 5.05
C GLY A 122 14.94 -9.42 5.72
N ASN A 123 14.40 -10.62 5.49
CA ASN A 123 14.94 -11.85 6.05
C ASN A 123 16.38 -12.13 5.59
N GLU A 124 16.69 -11.86 4.33
CA GLU A 124 18.04 -12.06 3.78
C GLU A 124 19.09 -11.16 4.43
N VAL A 125 18.73 -9.92 4.75
CA VAL A 125 19.65 -8.95 5.38
C VAL A 125 19.53 -8.89 6.90
N GLY A 126 18.72 -9.77 7.51
CA GLY A 126 18.54 -9.84 8.97
C GLY A 126 17.65 -8.74 9.57
N ILE A 127 16.76 -8.15 8.78
CA ILE A 127 15.74 -7.19 9.21
C ILE A 127 14.40 -7.90 9.37
N GLU A 128 13.82 -7.82 10.56
CA GLU A 128 12.46 -8.31 10.79
C GLU A 128 11.41 -7.27 10.38
N ILE A 129 10.70 -7.52 9.28
CA ILE A 129 9.66 -6.61 8.78
C ILE A 129 8.39 -6.74 9.61
N ARG A 130 7.99 -5.63 10.23
CA ARG A 130 6.77 -5.49 11.04
C ARG A 130 5.92 -4.33 10.55
N TYR A 131 4.65 -4.32 10.95
CA TYR A 131 3.78 -3.17 10.72
C TYR A 131 4.35 -1.95 11.47
N MET A 132 4.55 -0.85 10.75
CA MET A 132 5.00 0.43 11.28
C MET A 132 3.80 1.38 11.34
N ASP A 133 3.26 1.57 12.54
CA ASP A 133 2.23 2.58 12.77
C ASP A 133 2.82 3.99 12.61
N ARG A 134 2.53 4.64 11.48
CA ARG A 134 3.00 6.01 11.21
C ARG A 134 2.23 7.08 12.00
N SER A 135 1.20 6.74 12.77
CA SER A 135 0.55 7.69 13.69
C SER A 135 1.44 8.08 14.87
N LEU A 136 2.44 7.26 15.20
CA LEU A 136 3.43 7.51 16.24
C LEU A 136 4.63 8.33 15.75
N GLN A 137 4.82 8.50 14.44
CA GLN A 137 5.96 9.27 13.87
C GLN A 137 5.75 10.79 13.85
N PHE A 138 4.54 11.28 14.16
CA PHE A 138 4.23 12.73 14.17
C PHE A 138 3.93 13.28 15.57
N GLN A 139 4.29 12.56 16.63
CA GLN A 139 4.19 13.07 18.01
C GLN A 139 5.48 13.69 18.55
N GLU A 140 6.57 13.69 17.77
CA GLU A 140 7.84 14.35 18.12
C GLU A 140 8.22 15.38 17.04
N ILE A 141 7.41 16.43 16.89
CA ILE A 141 7.86 17.76 16.41
C ILE A 141 7.11 18.83 17.21
#